data_AF-A0A8H6H5X0-F1
#
_entry.id   AF-A0A8H6H5X0-F1
#
_cell.length_a   1.000
_cell.length_b   1.000
_cell.length_c   1.000
_cell.angle_alpha   90.00
_cell.angle_beta   90.00
_cell.angle_gamma   90.00
#
_symmetry.space_group_name_H-M   'P 1'
#
loop_
_entity.id
_entity.type
_entity.pdbx_description
1 polymer ?
#
loop_
_entity_poly.entity_id
_entity_poly.type
_entity_poly.pdbx_seq_one_letter_code
_entity_poly.pdbx_strand_id
1 'polypeptide(L)' 'VLSHLPPRDVLHVARTNRDVRHIVLSRTSKGMWKTCLKESGTPEPPEDFSAPRWAALLYDTECNV' A
#
# COMPACT_ATOMS: atom_id res chain seq x y z
N VAL A 1 7.84 10.05 -4.40
CA VAL A 1 8.88 8.98 -4.43
C VAL A 1 8.28 7.60 -4.16
N LEU A 2 7.64 7.34 -3.02
CA LEU A 2 7.04 6.03 -2.70
C LEU A 2 5.88 5.64 -3.62
N SER A 3 5.13 6.60 -4.15
CA SER A 3 4.04 6.40 -5.10
C SER A 3 4.45 5.78 -6.45
N HIS A 4 5.74 5.75 -6.78
CA HIS A 4 6.27 5.14 -8.01
C HIS A 4 6.87 3.75 -7.78
N LEU A 5 6.93 3.31 -6.52
CA LEU A 5 7.37 1.95 -6.20
C LEU A 5 6.21 0.98 -6.40
N PRO A 6 6.49 -0.29 -6.75
CA PRO A 6 5.46 -1.30 -6.77
C PRO A 6 4.84 -1.46 -5.37
N PRO A 7 3.54 -1.76 -5.25
CA PRO A 7 2.83 -1.84 -3.97
C PRO A 7 3.53 -2.73 -2.94
N ARG A 8 4.13 -3.83 -3.38
CA ARG A 8 4.94 -4.74 -2.56
C ARG A 8 6.12 -4.05 -1.87
N ASP A 9 6.86 -3.23 -2.61
CA ASP A 9 8.04 -2.57 -2.08
C ASP A 9 7.65 -1.46 -1.10
N VAL A 10 6.55 -0.77 -1.37
CA VAL A 10 5.97 0.20 -0.42
C VAL A 10 5.61 -0.49 0.91
N LEU A 11 5.03 -1.69 0.85
CA LEU A 11 4.73 -2.49 2.05
C LEU A 11 5.99 -2.94 2.76
N HIS A 12 7.02 -3.41 2.04
CA HIS A 12 8.29 -3.78 2.65
C HIS A 12 8.98 -2.60 3.34
N VAL A 13 9.00 -1.41 2.71
CA VAL A 13 9.55 -0.20 3.32
C VAL A 13 8.75 0.21 4.57
N ALA A 14 7.42 0.03 4.53
CA ALA A 14 6.58 0.22 5.71
C ALA A 14 6.81 -0.84 6.80
N ARG A 15 7.49 -1.96 6.53
CA ARG A 15 7.86 -2.97 7.55
C ARG A 15 9.23 -2.70 8.16
N THR A 16 10.14 -2.09 7.42
CA THR A 16 11.50 -1.79 7.91
C THR A 16 11.55 -0.57 8.82
N ASN A 17 10.62 0.38 8.68
CA ASN A 17 10.60 1.60 9.48
C ASN A 17 9.20 1.91 10.04
N ARG A 18 9.10 2.03 11.38
CA ARG A 18 7.83 2.29 12.08
C ARG A 18 7.22 3.66 11.75
N ASP A 19 8.05 4.68 11.58
CA ASP A 19 7.57 6.03 11.24
C ASP A 19 7.03 6.05 9.81
N VAL A 20 7.73 5.39 8.89
CA VAL A 20 7.26 5.22 7.51
C VAL A 20 5.98 4.39 7.48
N ARG A 21 5.88 3.33 8.28
CA ARG A 21 4.64 2.55 8.45
C ARG A 21 3.46 3.45 8.82
N HIS A 22 3.65 4.31 9.82
CA HIS A 22 2.59 5.20 10.29
C HIS A 22 2.15 6.18 9.20
N ILE A 23 3.08 6.70 8.41
CA ILE A 23 2.78 7.59 7.28
C ILE A 23 2.06 6.82 6.16
N VAL A 24 2.60 5.68 5.74
CA VAL A 24 2.10 4.87 4.60
C VAL A 24 0.71 4.29 4.88
N LEU A 25 0.44 3.87 6.13
CA LEU A 25 -0.86 3.33 6.54
C LEU A 25 -1.85 4.42 6.97
N SER A 26 -1.42 5.68 7.07
CA SER A 26 -2.30 6.81 7.38
C SER A 26 -3.24 7.14 6.21
N ARG A 27 -4.40 7.71 6.54
CA ARG A 27 -5.35 8.25 5.55
C ARG A 27 -4.74 9.32 4.64
N THR A 28 -3.72 10.04 5.11
CA THR A 28 -3.00 11.05 4.32
C THR A 28 -2.31 10.45 3.09
N SER A 29 -1.91 9.19 3.17
CA SER A 29 -1.27 8.46 2.07
C SER A 29 -2.25 7.85 1.07
N LYS A 30 -3.56 8.11 1.20
CA LYS A 30 -4.58 7.59 0.27
C LYS A 30 -4.32 8.02 -1.18
N GLY A 31 -3.87 9.26 -1.39
CA GLY A 31 -3.51 9.76 -2.72
C GLY A 31 -2.30 9.01 -3.31
N MET A 32 -1.26 8.81 -2.50
CA MET A 32 -0.07 8.04 -2.87
C MET A 32 -0.43 6.61 -3.29
N TRP A 33 -1.28 5.93 -2.52
CA TRP A 33 -1.73 4.57 -2.83
C TRP A 33 -2.57 4.49 -4.09
N LYS A 34 -3.46 5.47 -4.35
CA LYS A 34 -4.23 5.52 -5.60
C LYS A 34 -3.30 5.58 -6.81
N THR A 35 -2.27 6.42 -6.77
CA THR A 35 -1.28 6.50 -7.84
C THR A 35 -0.49 5.19 -7.95
N CYS A 36 0.03 4.67 -6.84
CA CYS A 36 0.81 3.44 -6.81
C CYS A 36 0.03 2.23 -7.38
N LEU A 37 -1.23 2.07 -6.99
CA LEU A 37 -2.12 1.00 -7.49
C LEU A 37 -2.46 1.18 -8.98
N LYS A 38 -2.68 2.42 -9.42
CA LYS A 38 -2.97 2.74 -10.82
C LYS A 38 -1.79 2.42 -11.73
N GLU A 39 -0.58 2.81 -11.33
CA GLU A 39 0.65 2.55 -12.10
C GLU A 39 0.99 1.05 -12.16
N SER A 40 0.61 0.29 -11.13
CA SER A 40 0.80 -1.16 -11.10
C SER A 40 -0.31 -1.96 -11.81
N GLY A 41 -1.30 -1.28 -12.40
CA GLY A 41 -2.41 -1.94 -13.11
C GLY A 41 -3.35 -2.72 -12.18
N THR A 42 -3.42 -2.33 -10.90
CA THR A 42 -4.22 -3.03 -9.91
C THR A 42 -5.70 -2.67 -10.05
N PRO A 43 -6.64 -3.63 -9.90
CA PRO A 43 -8.05 -3.30 -9.78
C PRO A 43 -8.32 -2.35 -8.61
N GLU A 44 -9.35 -1.52 -8.75
CA GLU A 44 -9.77 -0.63 -7.66
C GLU A 44 -10.15 -1.44 -6.41
N PRO A 45 -9.74 -0.97 -5.22
CA PRO A 45 -10.11 -1.63 -3.97
C PRO A 45 -11.63 -1.59 -3.78
N PRO A 46 -12.24 -2.67 -3.27
CA PRO A 46 -13.62 -2.65 -2.79
C PRO A 46 -13.85 -1.54 -1.76
N GLU A 47 -15.09 -1.05 -1.62
CA GLU A 47 -15.42 0.10 -0.77
C GLU A 47 -15.03 -0.11 0.71
N ASP A 48 -15.05 -1.36 1.16
CA ASP A 48 -14.66 -1.77 2.52
C ASP A 48 -13.15 -1.90 2.73
N PHE A 49 -12.34 -1.87 1.67
CA PHE A 49 -10.91 -2.08 1.74
C PHE A 49 -10.11 -0.78 1.71
N SER A 50 -9.20 -0.64 2.68
CA SER A 50 -8.18 0.39 2.57
C SER A 50 -7.17 0.04 1.48
N ALA A 51 -6.74 1.03 0.70
CA ALA A 51 -5.76 0.84 -0.36
C ALA A 51 -4.48 0.08 0.08
N PRO A 52 -3.87 0.33 1.26
CA PRO A 52 -2.76 -0.49 1.75
C PRO A 52 -3.14 -1.94 2.06
N ARG A 53 -4.35 -2.19 2.59
CA ARG A 53 -4.81 -3.56 2.89
C ARG A 53 -5.13 -4.33 1.61
N TRP A 54 -5.66 -3.65 0.60
CA TRP A 54 -5.88 -4.20 -0.74
C TRP A 54 -4.57 -4.53 -1.42
N ALA A 55 -3.59 -3.61 -1.37
CA ALA A 55 -2.24 -3.87 -1.85
C ALA A 55 -1.59 -5.07 -1.15
N ALA A 56 -1.76 -5.18 0.17
CA ALA A 56 -1.22 -6.32 0.92
C ALA A 56 -1.89 -7.63 0.50
N LEU A 57 -3.20 -7.64 0.27
CA LEU A 57 -3.91 -8.83 -0.19
C LEU A 57 -3.44 -9.31 -1.57
N LEU A 58 -3.08 -8.37 -2.46
CA LEU A 58 -2.72 -8.68 -3.85
C LEU A 58 -1.23 -8.95 -4.05
N TYR A 59 -0.37 -8.28 -3.28
CA TYR A 59 1.08 -8.24 -3.52
C TYR A 59 1.92 -8.71 -2.33
N ASP A 60 1.33 -8.85 -1.15
CA ASP A 60 2.01 -9.42 0.00
C ASP A 60 1.69 -10.92 0.08
N THR A 61 2.70 -11.72 0.42
CA THR A 61 2.56 -13.18 0.61
C THR A 61 2.34 -13.53 2.08
N GLU A 62 2.15 -12.52 2.92
CA GLU A 62 2.29 -12.62 4.36
C GLU A 62 0.92 -12.47 5.02
N CYS A 63 0.54 -13.48 5.81
CA CYS A 63 -0.69 -13.41 6.60
C CYS A 63 -0.51 -12.40 7.73
N ASN A 64 -1.25 -11.29 7.68
CA ASN A 64 -1.38 -10.38 8.80
C ASN A 64 -2.48 -10.91 9.75
N VAL A 65 -2.07 -11.65 10.79
CA VAL A 65 -2.93 -12.15 11.88
C VAL A 65 -3.53 -11.04 12.73
#